data_AF-E9PQ35-F1
#
_entry.id   AF-E9PQ35-F1
#
_cell.length_a   1.000
_cell.length_b   1.000
_cell.length_c   1.000
_cell.angle_alpha   90.00
_cell.angle_beta   90.00
_cell.angle_gamma   90.00
#
_symmetry.space_group_name_H-M   'P 1'
#
loop_
_entity.id
_entity.type
_entity.pdbx_description
1 polymer ?
#
loop_
_entity_poly.entity_id
_entity_poly.type
_entity_poly.pdbx_seq_one_letter_code
_entity_poly.pdbx_strand_id
1 'polypeptide(L)'
;MIEISRTQDEEVGDGTTSVIILAGEMLSVAEHFLEQQMHPTVVISAYRKALDDMISTLKKISIPVDISDSDMMLNIINSSITTKAISRWSSLACNIALDAVKMVQFEENGRKEIDIKKYARVEKIPGGIIEDSCVLRGVMINKD
;
A
#
# COMPACT_ATOMS: atom_id res chain seq x y z
N MET A 1 9.73 16.07 3.68
CA MET A 1 9.63 14.64 4.04
C MET A 1 8.21 14.21 4.42
N ILE A 2 7.47 15.00 5.23
CA ILE A 2 6.07 14.68 5.58
C ILE A 2 5.17 14.55 4.34
N GLU A 3 5.33 15.45 3.36
CA GLU A 3 4.54 15.40 2.11
C GLU A 3 4.80 14.13 1.30
N ILE A 4 6.04 13.66 1.23
CA ILE A 4 6.41 12.42 0.51
C ILE A 4 5.68 11.22 1.13
N SER A 5 5.64 11.16 2.46
CA SER A 5 4.94 10.11 3.20
C SER A 5 3.42 10.18 2.98
N ARG A 6 2.84 11.39 2.92
CA ARG A 6 1.42 11.58 2.58
C ARG A 6 1.10 11.12 1.16
N THR A 7 1.91 11.50 0.17
CA THR A 7 1.70 11.05 -1.22
C THR A 7 1.81 9.53 -1.34
N GLN A 8 2.73 8.90 -0.61
CA GLN A 8 2.84 7.43 -0.58
C GLN A 8 1.58 6.77 0.02
N ASP A 9 0.99 7.37 1.06
CA ASP A 9 -0.24 6.91 1.67
C ASP A 9 -1.45 7.06 0.73
N GLU A 10 -1.52 8.18 -0.01
CA GLU A 10 -2.62 8.47 -0.93
C GLU A 10 -2.60 7.61 -2.20
N GLU A 11 -1.42 7.34 -2.75
CA GLU A 11 -1.25 6.60 -4.02
C GLU A 11 -1.16 5.08 -3.83
N VAL A 12 -0.49 4.61 -2.76
CA VAL A 12 -0.22 3.18 -2.54
C VAL A 12 -0.83 2.67 -1.23
N GLY A 13 -0.86 3.49 -0.18
CA GLY A 13 -1.42 3.12 1.14
C GLY A 13 -0.51 2.22 1.99
N ASP A 14 0.71 1.92 1.53
CA ASP A 14 1.73 1.18 2.30
C ASP A 14 3.14 1.72 2.04
N GLY A 15 4.08 1.44 2.95
CA GLY A 15 5.49 1.83 2.82
C GLY A 15 5.79 3.30 3.18
N THR A 16 4.88 3.99 3.88
CA THR A 16 5.03 5.39 4.31
C THR A 16 6.24 5.63 5.21
N THR A 17 6.68 4.64 5.99
CA THR A 17 7.93 4.67 6.76
C THR A 17 9.14 4.42 5.87
N SER A 18 9.07 3.42 4.99
CA SER A 18 10.16 3.02 4.11
C SER A 18 10.58 4.17 3.18
N VAL A 19 9.62 4.93 2.65
CA VAL A 19 9.92 6.06 1.75
C VAL A 19 10.69 7.18 2.46
N ILE A 20 10.41 7.43 3.74
CA ILE A 20 11.12 8.44 4.54
C ILE A 20 12.57 7.99 4.77
N ILE A 21 12.76 6.72 5.17
CA ILE A 21 14.09 6.15 5.43
C ILE A 21 14.92 6.18 4.13
N LEU A 22 14.33 5.74 3.01
CA LEU A 22 15.01 5.75 1.72
C LEU A 22 15.39 7.17 1.28
N ALA A 23 14.50 8.15 1.44
CA ALA A 23 14.80 9.53 1.11
C ALA A 23 15.94 10.10 1.97
N GLY A 24 15.97 9.79 3.27
CA GLY A 24 17.05 10.18 4.17
C GLY A 24 18.39 9.58 3.76
N GLU A 25 18.42 8.28 3.45
CA GLU A 25 19.64 7.59 3.01
C GLU A 25 20.16 8.14 1.67
N MET A 26 19.27 8.38 0.70
CA MET A 26 19.67 8.96 -0.59
C MET A 26 20.27 10.35 -0.44
N LEU A 27 19.79 11.16 0.52
CA LEU A 27 20.39 12.46 0.82
C LEU A 27 21.76 12.33 1.50
N SER A 28 21.93 11.38 2.42
CA SER A 28 23.23 11.11 3.06
C SER A 28 24.29 10.67 2.03
N VAL A 29 23.91 9.81 1.08
CA VAL A 29 24.81 9.42 -0.02
C VAL A 29 25.11 10.61 -0.94
N ALA A 30 24.14 11.50 -1.16
CA ALA A 30 24.34 12.68 -2.01
C ALA A 30 25.35 13.69 -1.42
N GLU A 31 25.44 13.78 -0.09
CA GLU A 31 26.35 14.70 0.61
C GLU A 31 27.80 14.53 0.17
N HIS A 32 28.28 13.28 0.07
CA HIS A 32 29.64 12.98 -0.37
C HIS A 32 29.98 13.55 -1.75
N PHE A 33 29.01 13.53 -2.68
CA PHE A 33 29.21 14.08 -4.02
C PHE A 33 29.25 15.61 -4.03
N LEU A 34 28.51 16.25 -3.12
CA LEU A 34 28.54 17.71 -2.96
C LEU A 34 29.87 18.17 -2.34
N GLU A 35 30.43 17.42 -1.39
CA GLU A 35 31.77 17.67 -0.84
C GLU A 35 32.87 17.62 -1.92
N GLN A 36 32.69 16.76 -2.92
CA GLN A 36 33.55 16.67 -4.10
C GLN A 36 33.29 17.77 -5.16
N GLN A 37 32.49 18.79 -4.82
CA GLN A 37 32.11 19.90 -5.70
C GLN A 37 31.38 19.47 -6.99
N MET A 38 30.70 18.31 -7.00
CA MET A 38 29.82 17.98 -8.13
C MET A 38 28.60 18.89 -8.15
N HIS A 39 28.28 19.40 -9.33
CA HIS A 39 27.09 20.24 -9.50
C HIS A 39 25.81 19.43 -9.22
N PRO A 40 24.86 19.92 -8.40
CA PRO A 40 23.68 19.16 -7.99
C PRO A 40 22.86 18.58 -9.16
N THR A 41 22.78 19.31 -10.28
CA THR A 41 22.09 18.84 -11.50
C THR A 41 22.65 17.52 -12.04
N VAL A 42 23.96 17.29 -11.90
CA VAL A 42 24.60 16.03 -12.33
C VAL A 42 24.14 14.88 -11.43
N VAL A 43 24.14 15.09 -10.11
CA VAL A 43 23.67 14.10 -9.13
C VAL A 43 22.19 13.75 -9.37
N ILE A 44 21.34 14.76 -9.53
CA ILE A 44 19.91 14.57 -9.82
C ILE A 44 19.70 13.79 -11.12
N SER A 45 20.45 14.15 -12.18
CA SER A 45 20.34 13.43 -13.45
C SER A 45 20.79 11.97 -13.32
N ALA A 46 21.81 11.67 -12.51
CA ALA A 46 22.26 10.32 -12.26
C ALA A 46 21.22 9.51 -11.48
N TYR A 47 20.62 10.08 -10.43
CA TYR A 47 19.55 9.42 -9.66
C TYR A 47 18.31 9.12 -10.50
N ARG A 48 17.93 10.00 -11.43
CA ARG A 48 16.83 9.71 -12.37
C ARG A 48 17.14 8.52 -13.28
N LYS A 49 18.35 8.44 -13.82
CA LYS A 49 18.77 7.28 -14.64
C LYS A 49 18.78 5.99 -13.82
N ALA A 50 19.32 6.05 -12.60
CA ALA A 50 19.32 4.91 -11.69
C ALA A 50 17.89 4.45 -11.34
N LEU A 51 16.94 5.38 -11.18
CA LEU A 51 15.53 5.06 -10.98
C LEU A 51 14.94 4.28 -12.16
N ASP A 52 15.19 4.73 -13.39
CA ASP A 52 14.70 4.03 -14.59
C ASP A 52 15.25 2.59 -14.68
N ASP A 53 16.55 2.41 -14.38
CA ASP A 53 17.19 1.10 -14.35
C ASP A 53 16.63 0.21 -13.23
N MET A 54 16.37 0.78 -12.04
CA MET A 54 15.74 0.06 -10.93
C MET A 54 14.32 -0.39 -11.28
N ILE A 55 13.49 0.47 -11.89
CA ILE A 55 12.13 0.11 -12.32
C ILE A 55 12.16 -1.02 -13.37
N SER A 56 13.08 -0.93 -14.33
CA SER A 56 13.28 -1.99 -15.34
C SER A 56 13.69 -3.32 -14.69
N THR A 57 14.56 -3.27 -13.69
CA THR A 57 15.03 -4.46 -12.96
C THR A 57 13.92 -5.06 -12.10
N LEU A 58 13.15 -4.23 -11.39
CA LEU A 58 12.02 -4.66 -10.56
C LEU A 58 10.97 -5.42 -11.39
N LYS A 59 10.67 -4.97 -12.61
CA LYS A 59 9.77 -5.67 -13.54
C LYS A 59 10.28 -7.05 -13.97
N LYS A 60 11.60 -7.26 -14.01
CA LYS A 60 12.20 -8.55 -14.39
C LYS A 60 12.19 -9.55 -13.24
N ILE A 61 12.28 -9.07 -12.00
CA ILE A 61 12.28 -9.92 -10.80
C ILE A 61 10.89 -10.09 -10.19
N SER A 62 9.90 -9.28 -10.58
CA SER A 62 8.53 -9.37 -10.10
C SER A 62 7.87 -10.68 -10.56
N ILE A 63 7.17 -11.33 -9.64
CA ILE A 63 6.44 -12.57 -9.91
C ILE A 63 4.98 -12.20 -10.16
N PRO A 64 4.37 -12.61 -11.29
CA PRO A 64 2.96 -12.38 -11.54
C PRO A 64 2.10 -13.12 -10.51
N VAL A 65 1.01 -12.48 -10.10
CA VAL A 65 0.06 -13.00 -9.10
C VAL A 65 -1.26 -13.28 -9.79
N ASP A 66 -1.87 -14.44 -9.51
CA ASP A 66 -3.25 -14.70 -9.90
C ASP A 66 -4.21 -14.09 -8.87
N ILE A 67 -4.99 -13.11 -9.31
CA ILE A 67 -5.95 -12.38 -8.47
C ILE A 67 -7.16 -13.27 -8.09
N SER A 68 -7.37 -14.37 -8.83
CA SER A 68 -8.45 -15.32 -8.57
C SER A 68 -8.11 -16.28 -7.43
N ASP A 69 -6.82 -16.49 -7.17
CA ASP A 69 -6.33 -17.33 -6.08
C ASP A 69 -6.45 -16.57 -4.75
N SER A 70 -7.43 -16.96 -3.95
CA SER A 70 -7.71 -16.30 -2.69
C SER A 70 -6.64 -16.57 -1.63
N ASP A 71 -6.02 -17.75 -1.63
CA ASP A 71 -4.99 -18.10 -0.65
C ASP A 71 -3.70 -17.33 -0.94
N MET A 72 -3.35 -17.19 -2.22
CA MET A 72 -2.23 -16.35 -2.64
C MET A 72 -2.44 -14.89 -2.24
N MET A 73 -3.65 -14.35 -2.47
CA MET A 73 -3.99 -12.97 -2.07
C MET A 73 -3.97 -12.78 -0.55
N LEU A 74 -4.48 -13.74 0.23
CA LEU A 74 -4.44 -13.69 1.69
C LEU A 74 -3.00 -13.68 2.21
N ASN A 75 -2.11 -14.47 1.62
CA ASN A 75 -0.68 -14.47 2.00
C ASN A 75 -0.02 -13.11 1.76
N ILE A 76 -0.34 -12.44 0.63
CA ILE A 76 0.17 -11.11 0.31
C ILE A 76 -0.35 -10.08 1.33
N ILE A 77 -1.66 -10.07 1.60
CA ILE A 77 -2.28 -9.13 2.55
C ILE A 77 -1.71 -9.35 3.96
N ASN A 78 -1.52 -10.60 4.37
CA ASN A 78 -0.96 -10.94 5.67
C ASN A 78 0.46 -10.41 5.84
N SER A 79 1.28 -10.41 4.78
CA SER A 79 2.63 -9.83 4.82
C SER A 79 2.61 -8.32 5.14
N SER A 80 1.63 -7.58 4.62
CA SER A 80 1.47 -6.14 4.90
C SER A 80 0.88 -5.85 6.28
N ILE A 81 -0.04 -6.69 6.78
CA ILE A 81 -0.73 -6.48 8.08
C ILE A 81 0.12 -6.92 9.27
N THR A 82 0.93 -7.98 9.14
CA THR A 82 1.65 -8.60 10.26
C THR A 82 2.59 -7.65 11.00
N THR A 83 3.14 -6.64 10.31
CA THR A 83 4.04 -5.63 10.89
C THR A 83 3.30 -4.59 11.75
N LYS A 84 1.97 -4.52 11.65
CA LYS A 84 1.09 -3.65 12.45
C LYS A 84 0.49 -4.48 13.59
N ALA A 85 0.13 -3.84 14.70
CA ALA A 85 -0.20 -4.43 16.01
C ALA A 85 -1.42 -5.41 16.10
N ILE A 86 -1.76 -6.06 14.99
CA ILE A 86 -2.93 -6.94 14.79
C ILE A 86 -2.46 -8.38 14.51
N SER A 87 -1.23 -8.79 14.88
CA SER A 87 -0.74 -10.14 14.59
C SER A 87 -1.67 -11.26 15.10
N ARG A 88 -2.38 -11.04 16.22
CA ARG A 88 -3.36 -11.98 16.76
C ARG A 88 -4.64 -12.11 15.90
N TRP A 89 -5.06 -11.02 15.25
CA TRP A 89 -6.28 -10.96 14.45
C TRP A 89 -5.98 -10.82 12.96
N SER A 90 -4.75 -11.11 12.53
CA SER A 90 -4.30 -10.86 11.16
C SER A 90 -5.14 -11.67 10.18
N SER A 91 -5.45 -12.92 10.49
CA SER A 91 -6.32 -13.78 9.67
C SER A 91 -7.71 -13.17 9.45
N LEU A 92 -8.36 -12.73 10.53
CA LEU A 92 -9.67 -12.07 10.47
C LEU A 92 -9.59 -10.79 9.63
N ALA A 93 -8.60 -9.93 9.88
CA ALA A 93 -8.42 -8.68 9.15
C ALA A 93 -8.13 -8.92 7.66
N CYS A 94 -7.31 -9.92 7.31
CA CYS A 94 -7.02 -10.30 5.92
C CYS A 94 -8.29 -10.75 5.19
N ASN A 95 -9.10 -11.59 5.82
CA ASN A 95 -10.37 -12.06 5.26
C ASN A 95 -11.35 -10.91 5.03
N ILE A 96 -11.54 -10.04 6.03
CA ILE A 96 -12.40 -8.85 5.92
C ILE A 96 -11.93 -7.93 4.79
N ALA A 97 -10.62 -7.67 4.71
CA ALA A 97 -10.06 -6.82 3.66
C ALA A 97 -10.28 -7.40 2.26
N LEU A 98 -10.01 -8.71 2.07
CA LEU A 98 -10.20 -9.38 0.78
C LEU A 98 -11.68 -9.41 0.37
N ASP A 99 -12.58 -9.73 1.30
CA ASP A 99 -14.02 -9.76 1.06
C ASP A 99 -14.58 -8.37 0.71
N ALA A 100 -14.12 -7.33 1.41
CA ALA A 100 -14.52 -5.95 1.13
C ALA A 100 -14.07 -5.52 -0.27
N VAL A 101 -12.80 -5.78 -0.64
CA VAL A 101 -12.26 -5.42 -1.96
C VAL A 101 -13.00 -6.16 -3.08
N LYS A 102 -13.25 -7.47 -2.93
CA LYS A 102 -14.02 -8.26 -3.91
C LYS A 102 -15.45 -7.76 -4.06
N MET A 103 -16.05 -7.24 -2.99
CA MET A 103 -17.42 -6.71 -3.04
C MET A 103 -17.52 -5.39 -3.82
N VAL A 104 -16.54 -4.49 -3.64
CA VAL A 104 -16.54 -3.17 -4.29
C VAL A 104 -15.87 -3.19 -5.67
N GLN A 105 -15.36 -4.34 -6.09
CA GLN A 105 -14.82 -4.53 -7.43
C GLN A 105 -15.96 -4.54 -8.45
N PHE A 106 -15.89 -3.67 -9.44
CA PHE A 106 -16.80 -3.65 -10.58
C PHE A 106 -16.01 -3.71 -11.89
N GLU A 107 -16.69 -4.15 -12.95
CA GLU A 107 -16.12 -4.20 -14.29
C GLU A 107 -16.81 -3.13 -15.14
N GLU A 108 -16.02 -2.17 -15.62
CA GLU A 108 -16.48 -1.13 -16.53
C GLU A 108 -15.62 -1.17 -17.79
N ASN A 109 -16.25 -1.34 -18.95
CA ASN A 109 -15.59 -1.38 -20.26
C ASN A 109 -14.42 -2.40 -20.37
N GLY A 110 -14.56 -3.57 -19.73
CA GLY A 110 -13.53 -4.63 -19.73
C GLY A 110 -12.34 -4.35 -18.82
N ARG A 111 -12.40 -3.31 -17.97
CA ARG A 111 -11.42 -3.04 -16.92
C ARG A 111 -12.06 -3.30 -15.56
N LYS A 112 -11.35 -4.04 -14.72
CA LYS A 112 -11.69 -4.21 -13.31
C LYS A 112 -11.23 -2.96 -12.55
N GLU A 113 -12.17 -2.26 -11.95
CA GLU A 113 -11.91 -1.07 -11.16
C GLU A 113 -12.38 -1.28 -9.71
N ILE A 114 -11.66 -0.67 -8.78
CA ILE A 114 -11.89 -0.78 -7.34
C ILE A 114 -11.84 0.64 -6.78
N ASP A 115 -13.00 1.16 -6.36
CA ASP A 115 -13.08 2.46 -5.68
C ASP A 115 -13.48 2.25 -4.21
N ILE A 116 -12.45 2.11 -3.38
CA ILE A 116 -12.60 1.92 -1.94
C ILE A 116 -13.19 3.17 -1.29
N LYS A 117 -12.85 4.38 -1.76
CA LYS A 117 -13.29 5.64 -1.14
C LYS A 117 -14.78 5.89 -1.34
N LYS A 118 -15.33 5.45 -2.49
CA LYS A 118 -16.74 5.64 -2.83
C LYS A 118 -17.64 4.52 -2.31
N TYR A 119 -17.18 3.27 -2.37
CA TYR A 119 -18.05 2.10 -2.13
C TYR A 119 -17.76 1.33 -0.85
N ALA A 120 -16.59 1.51 -0.22
CA ALA A 120 -16.29 0.87 1.07
C ALA A 120 -16.39 1.90 2.21
N ARG A 121 -17.18 1.57 3.23
CA ARG A 121 -17.34 2.41 4.43
C ARG A 121 -17.03 1.57 5.66
N VAL A 122 -16.12 2.06 6.50
CA VAL A 122 -15.77 1.43 7.77
C VAL A 122 -16.48 2.15 8.90
N GLU A 123 -17.41 1.47 9.54
CA GLU A 123 -18.14 1.97 10.71
C GLU A 123 -17.62 1.28 11.97
N LYS A 124 -17.36 2.07 13.02
CA LYS A 124 -16.89 1.58 14.31
C LYS A 124 -18.05 1.62 15.30
N ILE A 125 -18.51 0.46 15.73
CA ILE A 125 -19.59 0.32 16.71
C ILE A 125 -18.96 0.10 18.09
N PRO A 126 -19.30 0.90 19.11
CA PRO A 126 -18.80 0.66 20.47
C PRO A 126 -19.46 -0.57 21.09
N GLY A 127 -18.67 -1.36 21.83
CA GLY A 127 -19.09 -2.64 22.41
C GLY A 127 -18.66 -3.85 21.58
N GLY A 128 -18.93 -5.06 22.08
CA GLY A 128 -18.57 -6.32 21.43
C GLY A 128 -17.09 -6.70 21.55
N ILE A 129 -16.69 -7.73 20.80
CA ILE A 129 -15.30 -8.17 20.63
C ILE A 129 -14.83 -7.99 19.19
N ILE A 130 -13.52 -8.00 18.94
CA ILE A 130 -12.95 -7.73 17.59
C ILE A 130 -13.45 -8.77 16.59
N GLU A 131 -13.66 -9.99 17.05
CA GLU A 131 -14.15 -11.14 16.29
C GLU A 131 -15.58 -10.98 15.77
N ASP A 132 -16.35 -10.04 16.31
CA ASP A 132 -17.69 -9.71 15.82
C ASP A 132 -17.64 -8.84 14.54
N SER A 133 -16.44 -8.36 14.16
CA SER A 133 -16.25 -7.54 12.96
C SER A 133 -16.51 -8.36 11.69
N CYS A 134 -17.31 -7.80 10.77
CA CYS A 134 -17.64 -8.47 9.52
C CYS A 134 -17.87 -7.47 8.36
N VAL A 135 -17.82 -7.98 7.13
CA VAL A 135 -18.20 -7.21 5.94
C VAL A 135 -19.71 -7.31 5.75
N LEU A 136 -20.40 -6.17 5.88
CA LEU A 136 -21.83 -6.09 5.59
C LEU A 136 -22.06 -5.95 4.09
N ARG A 137 -22.86 -6.86 3.53
CA ARG A 137 -23.24 -6.86 2.10
C ARG A 137 -24.43 -5.93 1.87
N GLY A 138 -24.20 -4.63 1.90
CA GLY A 138 -25.24 -3.63 1.70
C GLY A 138 -24.88 -2.28 2.31
N VAL A 139 -25.91 -1.47 2.58
CA VAL A 139 -25.73 -0.14 3.19
C VAL A 139 -26.05 -0.24 4.68
N MET A 140 -25.08 0.13 5.52
CA MET A 140 -25.30 0.33 6.94
C MET A 140 -25.78 1.77 7.17
N ILE A 141 -26.94 1.93 7.81
CA ILE A 141 -27.44 3.21 8.28
C ILE A 141 -27.43 3.14 9.79
N ASN A 142 -26.59 3.94 10.42
CA ASN A 142 -26.66 4.11 11.86
C ASN A 142 -27.92 4.93 12.18
N LYS A 143 -28.78 4.39 13.03
CA LYS A 143 -30.09 4.97 13.35
C LYS A 143 -30.12 5.36 14.82
N ASP A 144 -29.12 6.14 15.22
CA ASP A 144 -28.96 6.82 16.50
C ASP A 144 -28.36 8.21 16.27
#